data_AF-A0A2E2BGX3-F1
#
_entry.id   AF-A0A2E2BGX3-F1
#
_cell.length_a   1.000
_cell.length_b   1.000
_cell.length_c   1.000
_cell.angle_alpha   90.00
_cell.angle_beta   90.00
_cell.angle_gamma   90.00
#
_symmetry.space_group_name_H-M   'P 1'
#
loop_
_entity.id
_entity.type
_entity.pdbx_description
1 polymer ?
#
loop_
_entity_poly.entity_id
_entity_poly.type
_entity_poly.pdbx_seq_one_letter_code
_entity_poly.pdbx_strand_id
1 'polypeptide(L)'
;METTLWLNFNQENVQMVGISNTNNQNTISNFIQENSLTFPILYDSGSSGGVQGGDIYDLYYMPNDGSPYPRDFIIDQDGVIAYANNEIDTEWMLSVIYDLLDTSNNIQGDINQDSLVNVLDIVSLVSFILGSQNPTELEIIYSDINSDSFINVLDVVMLVNLILD
;
A
#
# COMPACT_ATOMS: atom_id res chain seq x y z
N MET A 1 -10.59 -12.61 14.00
CA MET A 1 -10.65 -12.73 12.53
C MET A 1 -9.79 -11.64 11.89
N GLU A 2 -9.87 -10.40 12.36
CA GLU A 2 -8.98 -9.28 11.95
C GLU A 2 -7.62 -9.25 12.66
N THR A 3 -7.57 -9.45 13.99
CA THR A 3 -6.28 -9.59 14.71
C THR A 3 -5.41 -10.66 14.07
N THR A 4 -6.01 -11.76 13.61
CA THR A 4 -5.33 -12.84 12.88
C THR A 4 -4.76 -12.39 11.53
N LEU A 5 -5.39 -11.44 10.84
CA LEU A 5 -4.91 -10.92 9.57
C LEU A 5 -3.63 -10.11 9.79
N TRP A 6 -3.68 -9.13 10.69
CA TRP A 6 -2.56 -8.26 11.01
C TRP A 6 -1.39 -9.00 11.69
N LEU A 7 -1.71 -10.01 12.51
CA LEU A 7 -0.70 -10.89 13.13
C LEU A 7 0.18 -11.59 12.09
N ASN A 8 -0.40 -11.96 10.95
CA ASN A 8 0.27 -12.71 9.87
C ASN A 8 0.63 -11.81 8.67
N PHE A 9 0.40 -10.50 8.77
CA PHE A 9 0.72 -9.59 7.69
C PHE A 9 2.25 -9.50 7.52
N ASN A 10 2.72 -9.31 6.29
CA ASN A 10 4.16 -9.27 6.03
C ASN A 10 4.79 -8.02 6.65
N GLN A 11 5.46 -8.21 7.78
CA GLN A 11 6.13 -7.12 8.52
C GLN A 11 7.53 -6.78 7.99
N GLU A 12 8.05 -7.50 7.00
CA GLU A 12 9.35 -7.15 6.38
C GLU A 12 9.23 -5.87 5.54
N ASN A 13 8.06 -5.67 4.91
CA ASN A 13 7.81 -4.53 4.03
C ASN A 13 6.90 -3.46 4.66
N VAL A 14 6.16 -3.81 5.73
CA VAL A 14 5.22 -2.89 6.40
C VAL A 14 5.44 -2.92 7.90
N GLN A 15 5.80 -1.77 8.47
CA GLN A 15 5.92 -1.61 9.91
C GLN A 15 4.55 -1.35 10.54
N MET A 16 4.01 -2.32 11.26
CA MET A 16 2.79 -2.15 12.04
C MET A 16 3.12 -1.72 13.47
N VAL A 17 2.34 -0.77 14.01
CA VAL A 17 2.46 -0.26 15.38
C VAL A 17 1.07 0.11 15.91
N GLY A 18 0.71 -0.38 17.09
CA GLY A 18 -0.46 0.12 17.83
C GLY A 18 -0.08 1.31 18.72
N ILE A 19 -1.02 2.18 19.05
CA ILE A 19 -0.80 3.27 20.01
C ILE A 19 -1.90 3.19 21.07
N SER A 20 -1.52 3.36 22.34
CA SER A 20 -2.45 3.30 23.45
C SER A 20 -2.09 4.31 24.53
N ASN A 21 -3.08 5.06 25.01
CA ASN A 21 -2.96 5.94 26.17
C ASN A 21 -3.33 5.24 27.49
N THR A 22 -3.44 3.90 27.51
CA THR A 22 -3.89 3.17 28.69
C THR A 22 -2.86 3.19 29.82
N ASN A 23 -3.36 3.18 31.06
CA ASN A 23 -2.74 3.64 32.31
C ASN A 23 -1.30 3.21 32.68
N ASN A 24 -0.62 2.30 31.96
CA ASN A 24 0.84 2.06 32.07
C ASN A 24 1.36 1.02 31.07
N GLN A 25 2.68 1.02 30.87
CA GLN A 25 3.42 0.06 30.04
C GLN A 25 3.19 -1.42 30.43
N ASN A 26 2.99 -1.74 31.71
CA ASN A 26 2.81 -3.13 32.14
C ASN A 26 1.48 -3.70 31.62
N THR A 27 0.41 -2.90 31.62
CA THR A 27 -0.89 -3.30 31.05
C THR A 27 -0.75 -3.58 29.55
N ILE A 28 -0.02 -2.74 28.82
CA ILE A 28 0.24 -2.93 27.39
C ILE A 28 1.06 -4.21 27.15
N SER A 29 2.16 -4.40 27.90
CA SER A 29 3.00 -5.58 27.78
C SER A 29 2.26 -6.88 28.07
N ASN A 30 1.39 -6.90 29.09
CA ASN A 30 0.54 -8.05 29.38
C ASN A 30 -0.44 -8.31 28.23
N PHE A 31 -1.09 -7.28 27.70
CA PHE A 31 -2.03 -7.43 26.58
C PHE A 31 -1.35 -7.99 25.32
N ILE A 32 -0.16 -7.51 24.96
CA ILE A 32 0.64 -8.03 23.85
C ILE A 32 0.93 -9.52 24.06
N GLN A 33 1.37 -9.90 25.26
CA GLN A 33 1.70 -11.28 25.59
C GLN A 33 0.46 -12.20 25.57
N GLU A 34 -0.64 -11.78 26.21
CA GLU A 34 -1.89 -12.55 26.30
C GLU A 34 -2.52 -12.79 24.93
N ASN A 35 -2.38 -11.84 24.00
CA ASN A 35 -2.94 -11.94 22.65
C ASN A 35 -1.91 -12.40 21.60
N SER A 36 -0.68 -12.71 22.02
CA SER A 36 0.41 -13.12 21.12
C SER A 36 0.62 -12.15 19.94
N LEU A 37 0.53 -10.84 20.21
CA LEU A 37 0.71 -9.83 19.17
C LEU A 37 2.15 -9.84 18.63
N THR A 38 2.27 -9.78 17.31
CA THR A 38 3.55 -9.75 16.59
C THR A 38 4.09 -8.35 16.37
N PHE A 39 3.29 -7.31 16.65
CA PHE A 39 3.64 -5.91 16.52
C PHE A 39 3.61 -5.20 17.88
N PRO A 40 4.43 -4.14 18.08
CA PRO A 40 4.45 -3.39 19.31
C PRO A 40 3.21 -2.50 19.46
N ILE A 41 2.84 -2.22 20.71
CA ILE A 41 1.94 -1.13 21.06
C ILE A 41 2.76 -0.09 21.82
N LEU A 42 2.78 1.14 21.32
CA LEU A 42 3.44 2.27 21.95
C LEU A 42 2.54 2.92 22.99
N TYR A 43 3.12 3.23 24.14
CA TYR A 43 2.44 3.97 25.20
C TYR A 43 2.48 5.47 24.89
N ASP A 44 1.32 6.08 24.72
CA ASP A 44 1.15 7.52 24.57
C ASP A 44 0.87 8.14 25.95
N SER A 45 1.89 8.77 26.53
CA SER A 45 1.92 9.13 27.95
C SER A 45 1.26 10.47 28.34
N GLY A 46 0.77 11.29 27.39
CA GLY A 46 0.09 12.58 27.64
C GLY A 46 -1.38 12.38 28.08
N SER A 47 -2.19 13.33 28.57
CA SER A 47 -2.18 14.80 28.68
C SER A 47 -2.62 15.26 30.09
N SER A 48 -2.54 16.55 30.38
CA SER A 48 -3.13 17.20 31.56
C SER A 48 -4.68 17.36 31.52
N GLY A 49 -5.35 16.83 30.49
CA GLY A 49 -6.76 17.07 30.16
C GLY A 49 -7.78 16.05 30.68
N GLY A 50 -7.40 15.15 31.58
CA GLY A 50 -8.30 14.11 32.11
C GLY A 50 -8.29 12.80 31.30
N VAL A 51 -9.20 11.89 31.66
CA VAL A 51 -9.20 10.42 31.41
C VAL A 51 -9.11 9.92 29.95
N GLN A 52 -8.75 10.73 28.95
CA GLN A 52 -8.95 10.32 27.54
C GLN A 52 -8.07 10.97 26.45
N GLY A 53 -7.04 11.77 26.74
CA GLY A 53 -6.22 12.39 25.69
C GLY A 53 -4.73 12.24 25.96
N GLY A 54 -3.99 11.68 24.99
CA GLY A 54 -2.53 11.59 24.88
C GLY A 54 -1.85 12.73 24.08
N ASP A 55 -0.52 12.79 24.06
CA ASP A 55 0.20 13.84 23.30
C ASP A 55 0.10 13.58 21.79
N ILE A 56 0.16 12.30 21.40
CA ILE A 56 -0.10 11.88 20.02
C ILE A 56 -1.59 12.08 19.70
N TYR A 57 -2.50 11.76 20.64
CA TYR A 57 -3.92 12.06 20.50
C TYR A 57 -4.20 13.54 20.17
N ASP A 58 -3.53 14.48 20.87
CA ASP A 58 -3.75 15.92 20.64
C ASP A 58 -3.22 16.36 19.27
N LEU A 59 -2.12 15.75 18.80
CA LEU A 59 -1.51 16.07 17.50
C LEU A 59 -2.37 15.64 16.30
N TYR A 60 -3.01 14.47 16.40
CA TYR A 60 -3.85 13.89 15.35
C TYR A 60 -5.35 14.17 15.55
N TYR A 61 -5.71 15.06 16.48
CA TYR A 61 -7.09 15.47 16.70
C TYR A 61 -7.65 16.18 15.46
N MET A 62 -8.56 15.52 14.75
CA MET A 62 -9.30 16.10 13.62
C MET A 62 -10.64 16.67 14.09
N PRO A 63 -10.86 18.01 14.01
CA PRO A 63 -12.13 18.61 14.42
C PRO A 63 -13.30 18.06 13.62
N ASN A 64 -14.42 17.76 14.31
CA ASN A 64 -15.73 17.35 13.79
C ASN A 64 -15.93 15.87 13.40
N ASP A 65 -14.94 14.98 13.58
CA ASP A 65 -14.99 13.65 12.95
C ASP A 65 -15.12 12.46 13.92
N GLY A 66 -15.46 12.72 15.19
CA GLY A 66 -15.65 11.68 16.21
C GLY A 66 -14.33 11.06 16.69
N SER A 67 -14.38 10.51 17.91
CA SER A 67 -13.28 9.92 18.71
C SER A 67 -12.07 9.41 17.90
N PRO A 68 -10.82 9.80 18.25
CA PRO A 68 -9.60 9.32 17.57
C PRO A 68 -9.22 7.87 17.94
N TYR A 69 -10.04 7.18 18.75
CA TYR A 69 -9.90 5.75 18.99
C TYR A 69 -11.22 4.99 18.79
N PRO A 70 -11.17 3.84 18.11
CA PRO A 70 -10.08 3.39 17.21
C PRO A 70 -10.09 4.19 15.89
N ARG A 71 -8.92 4.68 15.44
CA ARG A 71 -8.69 5.21 14.08
C ARG A 71 -7.48 4.48 13.49
N ASP A 72 -7.66 3.90 12.31
CA ASP A 72 -6.61 3.22 11.58
C ASP A 72 -5.93 4.21 10.62
N PHE A 73 -4.60 4.19 10.59
CA PHE A 73 -3.79 5.02 9.71
C PHE A 73 -2.88 4.16 8.83
N ILE A 74 -2.71 4.55 7.58
CA ILE A 74 -1.63 4.07 6.72
C ILE A 74 -0.79 5.29 6.35
N ILE A 75 0.51 5.21 6.63
CA ILE A 75 1.49 6.25 6.37
C ILE A 75 2.42 5.72 5.28
N ASP A 76 2.63 6.48 4.22
CA ASP A 76 3.52 6.11 3.12
C ASP A 76 5.01 6.31 3.48
N GLN A 77 5.89 6.01 2.52
CA GLN A 77 7.34 6.08 2.69
C GLN A 77 7.87 7.51 2.87
N ASP A 78 7.10 8.52 2.45
CA ASP A 78 7.44 9.94 2.59
C ASP A 78 6.87 10.55 3.90
N GLY A 79 6.15 9.75 4.69
CA GLY A 79 5.56 10.17 5.96
C GLY A 79 4.21 10.86 5.80
N VAL A 80 3.54 10.72 4.65
CA VAL A 80 2.22 11.28 4.37
C VAL A 80 1.13 10.26 4.73
N ILE A 81 0.00 10.74 5.25
CA ILE A 81 -1.16 9.89 5.56
C ILE A 81 -1.86 9.52 4.26
N ALA A 82 -1.75 8.26 3.85
CA ALA A 82 -2.42 7.70 2.68
C ALA A 82 -3.84 7.20 3.00
N TYR A 83 -4.10 6.83 4.27
CA TYR A 83 -5.40 6.38 4.75
C TYR A 83 -5.61 6.81 6.20
N ALA A 84 -6.83 7.24 6.52
CA ALA A 84 -7.27 7.50 7.90
C ALA A 84 -8.78 7.26 8.01
N ASN A 85 -9.21 6.33 8.85
CA ASN A 85 -10.64 6.05 9.05
C ASN A 85 -10.95 5.58 10.48
N ASN A 86 -12.11 5.99 11.00
CA ASN A 86 -12.65 5.57 12.30
C ASN A 86 -13.45 4.27 12.23
N GLU A 87 -13.80 3.83 11.02
CA GLU A 87 -14.42 2.53 10.78
C GLU A 87 -13.38 1.56 10.22
N ILE A 88 -13.46 0.31 10.68
CA ILE A 88 -12.60 -0.77 10.19
C ILE A 88 -13.08 -1.16 8.80
N ASP A 89 -12.22 -0.93 7.80
CA ASP A 89 -12.39 -1.38 6.43
C ASP A 89 -11.11 -2.08 5.96
N THR A 90 -10.99 -3.36 6.34
CA THR A 90 -9.77 -4.15 6.07
C THR A 90 -9.50 -4.30 4.56
N GLU A 91 -10.54 -4.40 3.73
CA GLU A 91 -10.37 -4.54 2.27
C GLU A 91 -9.76 -3.28 1.68
N TRP A 92 -10.27 -2.10 2.05
CA TRP A 92 -9.73 -0.84 1.56
C TRP A 92 -8.32 -0.57 2.11
N MET A 93 -8.07 -0.87 3.39
CA MET A 93 -6.74 -0.76 3.98
C MET A 93 -5.71 -1.62 3.23
N LEU A 94 -6.05 -2.88 2.92
CA LEU A 94 -5.18 -3.77 2.16
C LEU A 94 -4.91 -3.21 0.76
N SER A 95 -5.93 -2.68 0.07
CA SER A 95 -5.75 -2.03 -1.23
C SER A 95 -4.73 -0.90 -1.15
N VAL A 96 -4.87 0.02 -0.19
CA VAL A 96 -3.95 1.14 -0.03
C VAL A 96 -2.52 0.66 0.28
N ILE A 97 -2.38 -0.35 1.15
CA ILE A 97 -1.05 -0.91 1.46
C ILE A 97 -0.42 -1.53 0.21
N TYR A 98 -1.17 -2.29 -0.58
CA TYR A 98 -0.63 -2.91 -1.79
C TYR A 98 -0.24 -1.87 -2.83
N ASP A 99 -1.03 -0.81 -3.02
CA ASP A 99 -0.68 0.29 -3.92
C ASP A 99 0.62 0.99 -3.47
N LEU A 100 0.83 1.17 -2.16
CA LEU A 100 2.06 1.76 -1.63
C LEU A 100 3.26 0.82 -1.72
N LEU A 101 3.05 -0.49 -1.62
CA LEU A 101 4.09 -1.51 -1.77
C LEU A 101 4.41 -1.81 -3.24
N ASP A 102 3.51 -1.44 -4.15
CA ASP A 102 3.69 -1.63 -5.57
C ASP A 102 4.78 -0.67 -6.09
N THR A 103 6.02 -1.15 -5.98
CA THR A 103 7.19 -0.50 -6.57
C THR A 103 7.31 -0.75 -8.06
N SER A 104 6.32 -1.41 -8.70
CA SER A 104 6.19 -1.29 -10.14
C SER A 104 5.88 0.18 -10.42
N ASN A 105 6.93 0.93 -10.74
CA ASN A 105 6.73 2.09 -11.58
C ASN A 105 5.97 1.52 -12.77
N ASN A 106 4.69 1.83 -12.90
CA ASN A 106 3.87 1.48 -14.05
C ASN A 106 4.46 2.25 -15.25
N ILE A 107 5.61 1.80 -15.73
CA ILE A 107 6.31 2.39 -16.86
C ILE A 107 5.60 1.82 -18.07
N GLN A 108 4.72 2.61 -18.65
CA GLN A 108 4.03 2.24 -19.87
C GLN A 108 5.07 1.83 -20.94
N GLY A 109 4.93 0.63 -21.48
CA GLY A 109 5.90 0.04 -22.40
C GLY A 109 6.97 -0.86 -21.78
N ASP A 110 7.10 -0.95 -20.46
CA ASP A 110 7.92 -1.97 -19.76
C ASP A 110 7.13 -3.28 -19.66
N ILE A 111 7.03 -3.97 -20.78
CA ILE A 111 6.17 -5.12 -20.96
C ILE A 111 6.75 -6.33 -20.24
N ASN A 112 8.06 -6.53 -20.24
CA ASN A 112 8.70 -7.65 -19.55
C ASN A 112 8.96 -7.38 -18.05
N GLN A 113 8.59 -6.20 -17.55
CA GLN A 113 8.66 -5.79 -16.14
C GLN A 113 10.09 -5.81 -15.58
N ASP A 114 11.08 -5.55 -16.43
CA ASP A 114 12.49 -5.49 -16.03
C ASP A 114 12.95 -4.07 -15.65
N SER A 115 12.00 -3.13 -15.58
CA SER A 115 12.21 -1.70 -15.29
C SER A 115 12.95 -0.92 -16.38
N LEU A 116 13.10 -1.49 -17.59
CA LEU A 116 13.76 -0.84 -18.73
C LEU A 116 12.91 -0.94 -20.00
N VAL A 117 12.36 0.17 -20.47
CA VAL A 117 11.69 0.22 -21.78
C VAL A 117 12.72 0.12 -22.90
N ASN A 118 12.79 -1.02 -23.56
CA ASN A 118 13.78 -1.30 -24.60
C ASN A 118 13.28 -2.30 -25.67
N VAL A 119 14.19 -2.77 -26.53
CA VAL A 119 13.83 -3.67 -27.63
C VAL A 119 13.25 -5.02 -27.18
N LEU A 120 13.53 -5.46 -25.95
CA LEU A 120 12.96 -6.69 -25.40
C LEU A 120 11.44 -6.56 -25.20
N ASP A 121 10.94 -5.38 -24.83
CA ASP A 121 9.50 -5.12 -24.73
C ASP A 121 8.80 -5.22 -26.09
N ILE A 122 9.44 -4.71 -27.15
CA ILE A 122 8.95 -4.87 -28.52
C ILE A 122 8.85 -6.36 -28.88
N VAL A 123 9.83 -7.17 -28.49
CA VAL A 123 9.81 -8.62 -28.78
C VAL A 123 8.65 -9.29 -28.06
N SER A 124 8.39 -8.94 -26.79
CA SER A 124 7.22 -9.42 -26.03
C SER A 124 5.91 -9.01 -26.70
N LEU A 125 5.77 -7.72 -27.04
CA LEU A 125 4.59 -7.16 -27.70
C LEU A 125 4.26 -7.86 -29.02
N VAL A 126 5.27 -8.04 -29.88
CA VAL A 126 5.11 -8.77 -31.16
C VAL A 126 4.73 -10.23 -30.90
N SER A 127 5.27 -10.85 -29.85
CA SER A 127 4.92 -12.23 -29.49
C SER A 127 3.45 -12.37 -29.10
N PHE A 128 2.88 -11.38 -28.40
CA PHE A 128 1.45 -11.30 -28.07
C PHE A 128 0.59 -11.07 -29.31
N ILE A 129 0.96 -10.13 -30.19
CA ILE A 129 0.24 -9.84 -31.45
C ILE A 129 0.20 -11.08 -32.36
N LEU A 130 1.29 -11.86 -32.41
CA LEU A 130 1.36 -13.09 -33.19
C LEU A 130 0.66 -14.29 -32.53
N GLY A 131 0.17 -14.14 -31.29
CA GLY A 131 -0.44 -15.23 -30.51
C GLY A 131 0.55 -16.34 -30.14
N SER A 132 1.85 -16.04 -30.16
CA SER A 132 2.90 -16.99 -29.78
C SER A 132 3.10 -17.09 -28.26
N GLN A 133 2.63 -16.07 -27.53
CA GLN A 133 2.54 -16.02 -26.08
C GLN A 133 1.22 -15.35 -25.68
N ASN A 134 0.65 -15.77 -24.54
CA ASN A 134 -0.51 -15.12 -23.97
C ASN A 134 -0.03 -14.15 -22.88
N PRO A 135 -0.35 -12.85 -22.98
CA PRO A 135 0.03 -11.89 -21.95
C PRO A 135 -0.79 -12.09 -20.66
N THR A 136 -0.17 -11.75 -19.54
CA THR A 136 -0.83 -11.50 -18.25
C THR A 136 -1.65 -10.21 -18.30
N GLU A 137 -2.50 -9.98 -17.29
CA GLU A 137 -3.30 -8.75 -17.19
C GLU A 137 -2.43 -7.49 -17.15
N LEU A 138 -1.29 -7.53 -16.44
CA LEU A 138 -0.34 -6.41 -16.39
C LEU A 138 0.36 -6.20 -17.73
N GLU A 139 0.80 -7.28 -18.39
CA GLU A 139 1.40 -7.20 -19.71
C GLU A 139 0.42 -6.61 -20.75
N ILE A 140 -0.88 -6.88 -20.62
CA ILE A 140 -1.91 -6.26 -21.47
C ILE A 140 -1.94 -4.74 -21.26
N ILE A 141 -1.94 -4.31 -19.99
CA ILE A 141 -1.96 -2.89 -19.62
C ILE A 141 -0.71 -2.17 -20.13
N TYR A 142 0.48 -2.76 -19.96
CA TYR A 142 1.73 -2.15 -20.41
C TYR A 142 1.93 -2.22 -21.94
N SER A 143 1.26 -3.15 -22.61
CA SER A 143 1.30 -3.31 -24.07
C SER A 143 0.38 -2.34 -24.83
N ASP A 144 -0.67 -1.81 -24.18
CA ASP A 144 -1.62 -0.86 -24.79
C ASP A 144 -1.08 0.58 -24.65
N ILE A 145 -0.18 0.95 -25.57
CA ILE A 145 0.59 2.20 -25.50
C ILE A 145 -0.29 3.41 -25.83
N ASN A 146 -1.34 3.21 -26.63
CA ASN A 146 -2.27 4.28 -27.01
C ASN A 146 -3.57 4.28 -26.19
N SER A 147 -3.74 3.31 -25.29
CA SER A 147 -4.90 3.13 -24.41
C SER A 147 -6.22 2.99 -25.16
N ASP A 148 -6.20 2.36 -26.34
CA ASP A 148 -7.39 2.13 -27.17
C ASP A 148 -8.05 0.76 -26.91
N SER A 149 -7.54 0.02 -25.93
CA SER A 149 -7.95 -1.34 -25.54
C SER A 149 -7.62 -2.44 -26.56
N PHE A 150 -6.84 -2.15 -27.61
CA PHE A 150 -6.44 -3.12 -28.62
C PHE A 150 -4.93 -3.22 -28.78
N ILE A 151 -4.35 -4.32 -28.30
CA ILE A 151 -2.93 -4.64 -28.56
C ILE A 151 -2.74 -4.98 -30.04
N ASN A 152 -2.07 -4.10 -30.78
CA ASN A 152 -1.82 -4.27 -32.20
C ASN A 152 -0.53 -3.58 -32.67
N VAL A 153 -0.32 -3.52 -33.99
CA VAL A 153 0.91 -2.96 -34.58
C VAL A 153 1.09 -1.46 -34.29
N LEU A 154 0.02 -0.74 -33.98
CA LEU A 154 0.09 0.67 -33.60
C LEU A 154 0.85 0.86 -32.29
N ASP A 155 0.64 -0.01 -31.30
CA ASP A 155 1.37 -0.02 -30.04
C ASP A 155 2.86 -0.23 -30.25
N VAL A 156 3.23 -1.12 -31.17
CA VAL A 156 4.64 -1.37 -31.53
C VAL A 156 5.30 -0.11 -32.08
N VAL A 157 4.61 0.62 -32.98
CA VAL A 157 5.14 1.86 -33.54
C VAL A 157 5.33 2.92 -32.45
N MET A 158 4.39 3.02 -31.51
CA MET A 158 4.46 3.97 -30.41
C MET A 158 5.56 3.61 -29.40
N LEU A 159 5.72 2.32 -29.08
CA LEU A 159 6.80 1.82 -28.24
C LEU A 159 8.17 2.07 -28.86
N VAL A 160 8.32 1.90 -30.18
CA VAL A 160 9.55 2.26 -30.90
C VAL A 160 9.85 3.76 -30.74
N ASN A 161 8.85 4.63 -30.86
CA ASN A 161 9.06 6.07 -30.68
C ASN A 161 9.50 6.39 -29.24
N LEU A 162 8.87 5.77 -28.24
CA LEU A 162 9.25 5.92 -26.82
C LEU A 162 10.71 5.52 -26.56
N ILE A 163 11.21 4.47 -27.23
CA ILE A 163 12.60 4.00 -27.08
C ILE A 163 13.62 4.93 -27.77
N LEU A 164 13.20 5.69 -28.78
CA LEU A 164 14.10 6.53 -29.59
C LEU A 164 14.20 7.98 -29.10
N ASP A 165 13.29 8.43 -28.24
CA ASP A 165 13.32 9.75 -27.59
C ASP A 165 14.34 9.81 -26.44
#